data_AF-A0A2E4CI04-F1
#
_entry.id   AF-A0A2E4CI04-F1
#
_cell.length_a   1.000
_cell.length_b   1.000
_cell.length_c   1.000
_cell.angle_alpha   90.00
_cell.angle_beta   90.00
_cell.angle_gamma   90.00
#
_symmetry.space_group_name_H-M   'P 1'
#
loop_
_entity.id
_entity.type
_entity.pdbx_description
1 polymer ?
#
loop_
_entity_poly.entity_id
_entity_poly.type
_entity_poly.pdbx_seq_one_letter_code
_entity_poly.pdbx_strand_id
1 'polypeptide(L)'
;MRSLKWESALKRGFVFLLPLVVIALPVLRSGFLRTELVAQESKAPVESAATGSAVDVNTQTPQGKAGYVGREVCRECHAENYGLHGMHGHAHTFALASDENVAAKFAGRDFDYGEPYGRYEYEQDEDGLSVRLSGEGEDAFPLQFALGSGHHAITLLSLAKDAEKGTVAYEHRASWFRDRDRLGRTPGQPLTVPESESERFGMKHVDNVMQKCIYCHTTTGTVADQKIVGLTANVNCEKCHGPGAEHVRQARAMKEPPPFSVGSAKWDSESEIQLCGDCHRLPEAITLKELREYPDKLARFQPVGLLRSKCFIESEGALRCTTCHNPHRTISDVSESEHIANCIECHQPEKSFHVSCPVSTTEGCIKCHMPKYDFESLGTGFHDHWIRVHPED
;
A
#
# COMPACT_ATOMS: atom_id res chain seq x y z
N MET A 1 19.03 -27.18 -60.29
CA MET A 1 20.27 -27.78 -59.75
C MET A 1 20.08 -28.04 -58.26
N ARG A 2 20.28 -29.31 -57.87
CA ARG A 2 20.59 -29.86 -56.53
C ARG A 2 19.65 -29.58 -55.34
N SER A 3 18.91 -30.64 -54.98
CA SER A 3 18.65 -31.03 -53.60
C SER A 3 19.95 -31.55 -52.95
N LEU A 4 20.02 -31.55 -51.61
CA LEU A 4 20.72 -32.59 -50.84
C LEU A 4 20.31 -32.56 -49.37
N LYS A 5 19.89 -33.75 -48.92
CA LYS A 5 19.58 -34.21 -47.56
C LYS A 5 20.85 -34.25 -46.70
N TRP A 6 20.71 -34.15 -45.38
CA TRP A 6 21.72 -34.67 -44.44
C TRP A 6 21.02 -35.53 -43.37
N GLU A 7 21.41 -36.80 -43.35
CA GLU A 7 21.02 -37.86 -42.43
C GLU A 7 21.88 -37.87 -41.16
N SER A 8 21.34 -38.53 -40.14
CA SER A 8 21.98 -39.02 -38.92
C SER A 8 23.19 -39.94 -39.13
N ALA A 9 24.15 -39.97 -38.18
CA ALA A 9 24.48 -41.16 -37.35
C ALA A 9 25.85 -41.07 -36.63
N LEU A 10 25.94 -41.86 -35.54
CA LEU A 10 27.11 -42.37 -34.79
C LEU A 10 27.56 -41.57 -33.55
N LYS A 11 27.23 -42.01 -32.33
CA LYS A 11 27.79 -43.12 -31.51
C LYS A 11 29.26 -42.93 -31.14
N ARG A 12 29.52 -42.80 -29.83
CA ARG A 12 30.58 -43.50 -29.06
C ARG A 12 30.34 -43.30 -27.56
N GLY A 13 30.20 -44.42 -26.85
CA GLY A 13 30.06 -44.45 -25.40
C GLY A 13 31.40 -44.41 -24.68
N PHE A 14 31.35 -44.03 -23.40
CA PHE A 14 32.38 -44.32 -22.42
C PHE A 14 31.68 -44.61 -21.08
N VAL A 15 31.85 -45.84 -20.60
CA VAL A 15 31.39 -46.32 -19.30
C VAL A 15 32.57 -46.17 -18.34
N PHE A 16 32.40 -45.42 -17.25
CA PHE A 16 33.30 -45.47 -16.09
C PHE A 16 32.54 -46.11 -14.92
N LEU A 17 33.02 -47.28 -14.49
CA LEU A 17 32.64 -47.98 -13.27
C LEU A 17 33.28 -47.28 -12.07
N LEU A 18 32.47 -46.88 -11.08
CA LEU A 18 32.92 -46.48 -9.73
C LEU A 18 32.25 -47.42 -8.71
N PRO A 19 32.98 -47.97 -7.72
CA PRO A 19 32.44 -48.97 -6.80
C PRO A 19 31.59 -48.31 -5.69
N LEU A 20 30.39 -48.87 -5.49
CA LEU A 20 29.52 -48.58 -4.34
C LEU A 20 30.14 -49.19 -3.07
N VAL A 21 30.65 -48.34 -2.19
CA VAL A 21 30.98 -48.72 -0.81
C VAL A 21 29.72 -48.58 0.03
N VAL A 22 29.12 -49.70 0.41
CA VAL A 22 28.02 -49.77 1.37
C VAL A 22 28.61 -49.72 2.78
N ILE A 23 28.47 -48.60 3.46
CA ILE A 23 28.72 -48.50 4.91
C ILE A 23 27.38 -48.67 5.61
N ALA A 24 27.18 -49.82 6.25
CA ALA A 24 26.05 -50.06 7.14
C ALA A 24 26.33 -49.37 8.49
N LEU A 25 25.49 -48.39 8.86
CA LEU A 25 25.49 -47.79 10.20
C LEU A 25 24.34 -48.42 11.03
N PRO A 26 24.60 -48.85 12.28
CA PRO A 26 23.59 -49.49 13.11
C PRO A 26 22.61 -48.47 13.69
N VAL A 27 21.32 -48.80 13.60
CA VAL A 27 20.21 -48.08 14.25
C VAL A 27 20.34 -48.24 15.77
N LEU A 28 20.83 -47.20 16.44
CA LEU A 28 20.70 -47.06 17.89
C LEU A 28 19.32 -46.49 18.20
N ARG A 29 18.43 -47.37 18.69
CA ARG A 29 17.20 -47.01 19.40
C ARG A 29 17.60 -46.31 20.71
N SER A 30 17.49 -44.99 20.74
CA SER A 30 17.49 -44.21 21.98
C SER A 30 16.12 -43.57 22.12
N GLY A 31 15.28 -44.16 22.98
CA GLY A 31 14.03 -43.55 23.40
C GLY A 31 14.32 -42.28 24.17
N PHE A 32 14.00 -41.13 23.57
CA PHE A 32 13.85 -39.88 24.28
C PHE A 32 12.34 -39.63 24.43
N LEU A 33 11.88 -39.70 25.69
CA LEU A 33 10.60 -39.16 26.12
C LEU A 33 10.55 -37.70 25.69
N ARG A 34 9.73 -37.40 24.69
CA ARG A 34 9.27 -36.04 24.41
C ARG A 34 8.30 -35.69 25.53
N THR A 35 8.78 -34.99 26.54
CA THR A 35 7.91 -34.25 27.45
C THR A 35 7.26 -33.15 26.61
N GLU A 36 5.98 -33.30 26.31
CA GLU A 36 5.17 -32.21 25.78
C GLU A 36 5.10 -31.13 26.88
N LEU A 37 5.96 -30.11 26.76
CA LEU A 37 5.67 -28.83 27.38
C LEU A 37 4.56 -28.20 26.53
N VAL A 38 3.32 -28.48 26.90
CA VAL A 38 2.19 -27.63 26.55
C VAL A 38 2.47 -26.29 27.24
N ALA A 39 2.99 -25.32 26.48
CA ALA A 39 2.98 -23.93 26.90
C ALA A 39 1.51 -23.52 26.98
N GLN A 40 0.98 -23.50 28.19
CA GLN A 40 -0.35 -23.04 28.49
C GLN A 40 -0.30 -21.51 28.40
N GLU A 41 -0.59 -20.96 27.21
CA GLU A 41 -0.76 -19.51 27.05
C GLU A 41 -1.83 -19.01 28.00
N SER A 42 -1.53 -17.94 28.73
CA SER A 42 -2.46 -17.34 29.67
C SER A 42 -3.59 -16.66 28.91
N LYS A 43 -4.84 -16.97 29.27
CA LYS A 43 -6.06 -16.23 28.94
C LYS A 43 -6.11 -14.81 29.56
N ALA A 44 -4.97 -14.14 29.68
CA ALA A 44 -4.96 -12.77 30.17
C ALA A 44 -5.57 -11.87 29.07
N PRO A 45 -6.51 -10.97 29.41
CA PRO A 45 -6.99 -9.96 28.47
C PRO A 45 -5.79 -9.23 27.88
N VAL A 46 -5.78 -9.05 26.55
CA VAL A 46 -4.82 -8.15 25.94
C VAL A 46 -5.06 -6.78 26.55
N GLU A 47 -4.08 -6.30 27.28
CA GLU A 47 -4.07 -4.96 27.85
C GLU A 47 -3.89 -3.98 26.68
N SER A 48 -4.99 -3.72 25.96
CA SER A 48 -5.10 -2.55 25.12
C SER A 48 -4.85 -1.36 26.03
N ALA A 49 -3.96 -0.46 25.63
CA ALA A 49 -3.82 0.81 26.32
C ALA A 49 -5.23 1.41 26.52
N ALA A 50 -5.63 1.54 27.79
CA ALA A 50 -6.83 2.27 28.16
C ALA A 50 -6.81 3.64 27.47
N THR A 51 -8.00 4.09 27.04
CA THR A 51 -8.32 5.36 26.40
C THR A 51 -7.50 6.52 26.98
N GLY A 52 -6.31 6.71 26.40
CA GLY A 52 -5.26 7.56 26.94
C GLY A 52 -5.27 8.90 26.24
N SER A 53 -6.25 9.74 26.60
CA SER A 53 -6.51 11.09 26.10
C SER A 53 -6.78 11.18 24.60
N ALA A 54 -7.92 11.78 24.27
CA ALA A 54 -8.18 12.38 22.97
C ALA A 54 -6.99 13.28 22.57
N VAL A 55 -6.05 12.70 21.83
CA VAL A 55 -5.08 13.47 21.06
C VAL A 55 -5.88 14.01 19.91
N ASP A 56 -6.24 15.27 20.04
CA ASP A 56 -6.95 16.02 19.03
C ASP A 56 -6.04 16.12 17.78
N VAL A 57 -6.17 15.16 16.86
CA VAL A 57 -5.29 14.99 15.69
C VAL A 57 -5.31 16.21 14.77
N ASN A 58 -6.34 17.05 14.88
CA ASN A 58 -6.50 18.29 14.14
C ASN A 58 -5.91 19.54 14.84
N THR A 59 -5.51 19.48 16.12
CA THR A 59 -5.06 20.67 16.87
C THR A 59 -3.68 20.56 17.50
N GLN A 60 -2.95 19.46 17.27
CA GLN A 60 -1.54 19.41 17.68
C GLN A 60 -0.70 20.39 16.85
N THR A 61 -0.41 21.53 17.47
CA THR A 61 0.78 22.33 17.16
C THR A 61 1.94 21.36 17.03
N PRO A 62 2.66 21.32 15.90
CA PRO A 62 3.67 20.31 15.68
C PRO A 62 4.68 20.40 16.83
N GLN A 63 4.76 19.38 17.66
CA GLN A 63 6.03 19.03 18.30
C GLN A 63 6.92 18.55 17.16
N GLY A 64 7.37 19.53 16.37
CA GLY A 64 7.87 19.33 15.02
C GLY A 64 9.11 18.49 15.08
N LYS A 65 9.10 17.38 14.34
CA LYS A 65 10.33 16.71 13.95
C LYS A 65 11.27 17.78 13.39
N ALA A 66 12.52 17.79 13.84
CA ALA A 66 13.46 18.85 13.50
C ALA A 66 13.51 19.08 11.97
N GLY A 67 13.36 20.34 11.56
CA GLY A 67 13.36 20.76 10.16
C GLY A 67 11.99 20.78 9.47
N TYR A 68 10.92 20.27 10.09
CA TYR A 68 9.57 20.35 9.53
C TYR A 68 8.87 21.64 9.97
N VAL A 69 8.17 22.29 9.04
CA VAL A 69 7.48 23.58 9.27
C VAL A 69 5.95 23.45 9.22
N GLY A 70 5.43 22.33 8.73
CA GLY A 70 4.01 22.11 8.56
C GLY A 70 3.46 22.75 7.27
N ARG A 71 2.41 22.12 6.73
CA ARG A 71 1.83 22.49 5.42
C ARG A 71 1.29 23.93 5.34
N GLU A 72 0.85 24.49 6.46
CA GLU A 72 0.29 25.85 6.51
C GLU A 72 1.33 26.91 6.10
N VAL A 73 2.61 26.68 6.42
CA VAL A 73 3.70 27.56 5.99
C VAL A 73 3.89 27.51 4.48
N CYS A 74 3.69 26.34 3.86
CA CYS A 74 3.77 26.18 2.41
C CYS A 74 2.68 26.99 1.68
N ARG A 75 1.50 27.17 2.28
CA ARG A 75 0.38 27.94 1.70
C ARG A 75 0.74 29.40 1.44
N GLU A 76 1.62 29.99 2.25
CA GLU A 76 2.02 31.40 2.15
C GLU A 76 2.57 31.74 0.76
N CYS A 77 3.25 30.80 0.10
CA CYS A 77 3.85 30.98 -1.23
C CYS A 77 3.24 30.07 -2.30
N HIS A 78 2.70 28.90 -1.94
CA HIS A 78 2.19 27.88 -2.87
C HIS A 78 0.68 27.65 -2.71
N ALA A 79 -0.11 28.72 -2.68
CA ALA A 79 -1.56 28.67 -2.42
C ALA A 79 -2.33 27.75 -3.38
N GLU A 80 -1.97 27.72 -4.66
CA GLU A 80 -2.64 26.86 -5.66
C GLU A 80 -2.41 25.37 -5.37
N ASN A 81 -1.14 24.94 -5.28
CA ASN A 81 -0.79 23.56 -4.93
C ASN A 81 -1.35 23.16 -3.57
N TYR A 82 -1.38 24.08 -2.60
CA TYR A 82 -2.01 23.86 -1.31
C TYR A 82 -3.50 23.53 -1.44
N GLY A 83 -4.23 24.31 -2.25
CA GLY A 83 -5.65 24.11 -2.52
C GLY A 83 -5.93 22.77 -3.20
N LEU A 84 -5.21 22.48 -4.29
CA LEU A 84 -5.31 21.19 -4.99
C LEU A 84 -5.03 20.03 -4.04
N HIS A 85 -3.92 20.09 -3.30
CA HIS A 85 -3.52 19.04 -2.37
C HIS A 85 -4.54 18.84 -1.25
N GLY A 86 -5.18 19.90 -0.75
CA GLY A 86 -6.24 19.80 0.27
C GLY A 86 -7.44 18.94 -0.15
N MET A 87 -7.70 18.84 -1.45
CA MET A 87 -8.74 17.97 -2.02
C MET A 87 -8.21 16.58 -2.41
N HIS A 88 -6.88 16.40 -2.43
CA HIS A 88 -6.23 15.16 -2.80
C HIS A 88 -6.34 14.10 -1.71
N GLY A 89 -6.45 12.83 -2.10
CA GLY A 89 -6.54 11.71 -1.14
C GLY A 89 -5.37 11.65 -0.16
N HIS A 90 -4.17 12.09 -0.57
CA HIS A 90 -2.99 12.20 0.31
C HIS A 90 -3.22 13.08 1.54
N ALA A 91 -4.06 14.12 1.45
CA ALA A 91 -4.38 14.98 2.57
C ALA A 91 -5.31 14.35 3.62
N HIS A 92 -5.81 13.13 3.39
CA HIS A 92 -6.83 12.47 4.22
C HIS A 92 -6.49 11.00 4.54
N THR A 93 -5.24 10.57 4.41
CA THR A 93 -4.85 9.15 4.54
C THR A 93 -4.87 8.59 5.96
N PHE A 94 -4.97 9.42 7.00
CA PHE A 94 -4.90 9.00 8.40
C PHE A 94 -5.85 9.82 9.27
N ALA A 95 -6.62 9.14 10.11
CA ALA A 95 -7.49 9.73 11.12
C ALA A 95 -7.53 8.87 12.39
N LEU A 96 -8.09 9.42 13.46
CA LEU A 96 -8.54 8.57 14.58
C LEU A 96 -9.79 7.79 14.16
N ALA A 97 -9.94 6.59 14.70
CA ALA A 97 -11.16 5.81 14.49
C ALA A 97 -12.41 6.48 15.11
N SER A 98 -12.21 7.33 16.13
CA SER A 98 -13.26 8.11 16.79
C SER A 98 -13.64 9.40 16.06
N ASP A 99 -12.94 9.78 14.98
CA ASP A 99 -13.37 10.92 14.16
C ASP A 99 -14.79 10.67 13.64
N GLU A 100 -15.67 11.67 13.76
CA GLU A 100 -17.09 11.53 13.41
C GLU A 100 -17.30 11.01 11.99
N ASN A 101 -16.49 11.46 11.03
CA ASN A 101 -16.63 11.04 9.63
C ASN A 101 -16.20 9.59 9.42
N VAL A 102 -15.22 9.11 10.20
CA VAL A 102 -14.75 7.73 10.19
C VAL A 102 -15.76 6.85 10.91
N ALA A 103 -16.10 7.19 12.15
CA ALA A 103 -16.94 6.37 13.00
C ALA A 103 -18.34 6.19 12.39
N ALA A 104 -18.90 7.22 11.74
CA ALA A 104 -20.16 7.12 10.99
C ALA A 104 -20.14 6.09 9.84
N LYS A 105 -18.97 5.59 9.40
CA LYS A 105 -18.85 4.52 8.40
C LYS A 105 -18.92 3.11 8.98
N PHE A 106 -18.75 2.97 10.30
CA PHE A 106 -18.67 1.68 10.98
C PHE A 106 -19.75 1.53 12.05
N ALA A 107 -19.95 2.54 12.91
CA ALA A 107 -20.84 2.46 14.05
C ALA A 107 -22.28 2.07 13.66
N GLY A 108 -22.84 1.11 14.39
CA GLY A 108 -24.18 0.55 14.14
C GLY A 108 -24.25 -0.38 12.94
N ARG A 109 -23.12 -0.73 12.32
CA ARG A 109 -23.04 -1.70 11.21
C ARG A 109 -22.41 -3.00 11.70
N ASP A 110 -22.70 -4.06 10.96
CA ASP A 110 -22.07 -5.36 11.13
C ASP A 110 -21.42 -5.86 9.84
N PHE A 111 -20.51 -6.83 9.98
CA PHE A 111 -19.89 -7.52 8.86
C PHE A 111 -19.77 -9.00 9.15
N ASP A 112 -20.42 -9.82 8.32
CA ASP A 112 -20.25 -11.28 8.36
C ASP A 112 -19.01 -11.69 7.57
N TYR A 113 -17.98 -12.11 8.29
CA TYR A 113 -16.75 -12.61 7.69
C TYR A 113 -16.87 -14.09 7.32
N GLY A 114 -17.89 -14.79 7.83
CA GLY A 114 -18.08 -16.23 7.71
C GLY A 114 -17.14 -17.03 8.61
N GLU A 115 -17.31 -18.35 8.62
CA GLU A 115 -16.42 -19.28 9.32
C GLU A 115 -14.98 -19.22 8.79
N PRO A 116 -13.94 -19.27 9.65
CA PRO A 116 -13.98 -19.52 11.10
C PRO A 116 -14.09 -18.24 11.96
N TYR A 117 -14.47 -17.10 11.38
CA TYR A 117 -14.32 -15.79 12.01
C TYR A 117 -15.62 -15.24 12.61
N GLY A 118 -16.76 -15.58 12.03
CA GLY A 118 -18.07 -15.11 12.49
C GLY A 118 -18.39 -13.69 12.04
N ARG A 119 -19.28 -13.03 12.80
CA ARG A 119 -19.83 -11.71 12.51
C ARG A 119 -19.28 -10.66 13.47
N TYR A 120 -18.87 -9.53 12.91
CA TYR A 120 -18.29 -8.39 13.61
C TYR A 120 -19.34 -7.31 13.74
N GLU A 121 -19.55 -6.78 14.94
CA GLU A 121 -20.48 -5.68 15.23
C GLU A 121 -19.69 -4.48 15.74
N TYR A 122 -19.93 -3.32 15.10
CA TYR A 122 -19.18 -2.09 15.36
C TYR A 122 -20.06 -1.10 16.11
N GLU A 123 -19.54 -0.59 17.22
CA GLU A 123 -20.26 0.34 18.10
C GLU A 123 -19.36 1.54 18.42
N GLN A 124 -20.00 2.69 18.64
CA GLN A 124 -19.32 3.90 19.10
C GLN A 124 -19.97 4.38 20.38
N ASP A 125 -19.14 4.61 21.40
CA ASP A 125 -19.52 5.14 22.70
C ASP A 125 -18.59 6.29 23.12
N GLU A 126 -18.57 6.62 24.41
CA GLU A 126 -17.72 7.66 24.99
C GLU A 126 -16.21 7.32 24.93
N ASP A 127 -15.87 6.03 24.90
CA ASP A 127 -14.50 5.53 24.84
C ASP A 127 -13.96 5.42 23.40
N GLY A 128 -14.85 5.39 22.40
CA GLY A 128 -14.51 5.51 20.99
C GLY A 128 -15.19 4.46 20.13
N LEU A 129 -14.63 4.18 18.96
CA LEU A 129 -15.10 3.11 18.09
C LEU A 129 -14.53 1.78 18.58
N SER A 130 -15.36 0.75 18.66
CA SER A 130 -14.97 -0.60 19.06
C SER A 130 -15.65 -1.65 18.18
N VAL A 131 -15.13 -2.87 18.22
CA VAL A 131 -15.68 -4.02 17.49
C VAL A 131 -15.78 -5.24 18.40
N ARG A 132 -16.89 -5.96 18.33
CA ARG A 132 -17.10 -7.22 19.05
C ARG A 132 -17.58 -8.32 18.10
N LEU A 133 -17.51 -9.56 18.55
CA LEU A 133 -18.02 -10.71 17.80
C LEU A 133 -19.43 -11.06 18.25
N SER A 134 -20.34 -11.23 17.29
CA SER A 134 -21.74 -11.54 17.56
C SER A 134 -21.89 -12.85 18.32
N GLY A 135 -22.61 -12.83 19.44
CA GLY A 135 -22.90 -14.03 20.22
C GLY A 135 -21.75 -14.51 21.11
N GLU A 136 -20.68 -13.71 21.23
CA GLU A 136 -19.52 -14.03 22.05
C GLU A 136 -19.18 -12.92 23.03
N GLY A 137 -19.34 -13.19 24.33
CA GLY A 137 -18.94 -12.28 25.41
C GLY A 137 -19.55 -10.87 25.32
N GLU A 138 -19.07 -9.99 26.19
CA GLU A 138 -19.29 -8.54 26.09
C GLU A 138 -17.99 -7.79 25.73
N ASP A 139 -16.88 -8.52 25.58
CA ASP A 139 -15.57 -7.94 25.36
C ASP A 139 -15.48 -7.33 23.94
N ALA A 140 -15.34 -6.01 23.89
CA ALA A 140 -15.12 -5.27 22.67
C ALA A 140 -13.63 -4.97 22.48
N PHE A 141 -13.16 -5.06 21.24
CA PHE A 141 -11.80 -4.69 20.84
C PHE A 141 -11.78 -3.21 20.43
N PRO A 142 -10.97 -2.36 21.08
CA PRO A 142 -10.92 -0.93 20.78
C PRO A 142 -10.22 -0.64 19.45
N LEU A 143 -10.79 0.28 18.69
CA LEU A 143 -10.28 0.72 17.39
C LEU A 143 -9.67 2.12 17.56
N GLN A 144 -8.39 2.27 17.19
CA GLN A 144 -7.65 3.49 17.52
C GLN A 144 -7.49 4.42 16.31
N PHE A 145 -7.13 3.85 15.15
CA PHE A 145 -6.78 4.62 13.97
C PHE A 145 -7.52 4.13 12.73
N ALA A 146 -7.64 5.00 11.75
CA ALA A 146 -8.20 4.72 10.45
C ALA A 146 -7.22 5.14 9.36
N LEU A 147 -6.99 4.21 8.42
CA LEU A 147 -6.06 4.34 7.32
C LEU A 147 -6.84 4.38 6.00
N GLY A 148 -6.53 5.37 5.16
CA GLY A 148 -7.11 5.55 3.83
C GLY A 148 -7.98 6.80 3.73
N SER A 149 -8.00 7.42 2.56
CA SER A 149 -8.70 8.70 2.32
C SER A 149 -10.22 8.61 2.24
N GLY A 150 -10.78 7.40 2.28
CA GLY A 150 -12.20 7.18 1.99
C GLY A 150 -12.60 7.41 0.53
N HIS A 151 -11.67 7.71 -0.39
CA HIS A 151 -11.96 7.74 -1.84
C HIS A 151 -12.23 6.34 -2.39
N HIS A 152 -11.61 5.31 -1.81
CA HIS A 152 -11.80 3.92 -2.18
C HIS A 152 -12.26 3.12 -0.96
N ALA A 153 -11.46 3.17 0.11
CA ALA A 153 -11.72 2.46 1.34
C ALA A 153 -11.14 3.17 2.58
N ILE A 154 -11.60 2.74 3.75
CA ILE A 154 -11.02 3.04 5.06
C ILE A 154 -10.80 1.71 5.79
N THR A 155 -9.59 1.47 6.29
CA THR A 155 -9.22 0.28 7.06
C THR A 155 -8.85 0.70 8.48
N LEU A 156 -9.33 -0.03 9.48
CA LEU A 156 -9.05 0.29 10.89
C LEU A 156 -7.75 -0.38 11.35
N LEU A 157 -7.07 0.28 12.28
CA LEU A 157 -5.81 -0.18 12.88
C LEU A 157 -5.84 0.03 14.40
N SER A 158 -5.33 -0.95 15.15
CA SER A 158 -5.09 -0.81 16.60
C SER A 158 -3.65 -1.19 16.94
N LEU A 159 -3.08 -0.53 17.95
CA LEU A 159 -1.80 -0.90 18.53
C LEU A 159 -2.03 -1.61 19.86
N ALA A 160 -1.29 -2.69 20.11
CA ALA A 160 -1.44 -3.48 21.32
C ALA A 160 -0.10 -4.00 21.84
N LYS A 161 -0.07 -4.35 23.11
CA LYS A 161 1.06 -5.07 23.70
C LYS A 161 1.00 -6.54 23.34
N ASP A 162 2.12 -7.07 22.88
CA ASP A 162 2.37 -8.49 22.70
C ASP A 162 3.47 -8.91 23.69
N ALA A 163 3.28 -10.07 24.33
CA ALA A 163 4.17 -10.56 25.36
C ALA A 163 5.60 -10.85 24.86
N GLU A 164 5.74 -11.25 23.59
CA GLU A 164 7.02 -11.61 22.98
C GLU A 164 7.59 -10.52 22.08
N LYS A 165 6.72 -9.79 21.38
CA LYS A 165 7.09 -8.82 20.33
C LYS A 165 7.03 -7.37 20.79
N GLY A 166 6.58 -7.10 22.01
CA GLY A 166 6.49 -5.74 22.54
C GLY A 166 5.26 -5.01 22.00
N THR A 167 5.40 -4.12 21.03
CA THR A 167 4.25 -3.45 20.38
C THR A 167 3.95 -4.10 19.04
N VAL A 168 2.68 -4.42 18.80
CA VAL A 168 2.18 -4.94 17.51
C VAL A 168 1.03 -4.08 17.02
N ALA A 169 0.77 -4.15 15.71
CA ALA A 169 -0.40 -3.54 15.10
C ALA A 169 -1.36 -4.62 14.58
N TYR A 170 -2.66 -4.41 14.80
CA TYR A 170 -3.72 -5.21 14.21
C TYR A 170 -4.38 -4.42 13.09
N GLU A 171 -4.20 -4.87 11.85
CA GLU A 171 -4.99 -4.41 10.70
C GLU A 171 -6.31 -5.17 10.71
N HIS A 172 -7.40 -4.46 10.97
CA HIS A 172 -8.70 -5.07 11.24
C HIS A 172 -9.33 -5.69 9.99
N ARG A 173 -10.16 -6.70 10.25
CA ARG A 173 -10.70 -7.59 9.21
C ARG A 173 -11.74 -6.99 8.29
N ALA A 174 -12.48 -5.98 8.74
CA ALA A 174 -13.38 -5.24 7.88
C ALA A 174 -12.84 -3.85 7.55
N SER A 175 -13.02 -3.47 6.29
CA SER A 175 -12.82 -2.11 5.80
C SER A 175 -14.16 -1.57 5.30
N TRP A 176 -14.35 -0.27 5.39
CA TRP A 176 -15.45 0.40 4.71
C TRP A 176 -15.06 0.71 3.25
N PHE A 177 -15.97 0.48 2.31
CA PHE A 177 -15.78 0.72 0.88
C PHE A 177 -16.77 1.75 0.33
N ARG A 178 -16.24 2.75 -0.40
CA ARG A 178 -17.01 3.91 -0.87
C ARG A 178 -18.06 3.57 -1.92
N ASP A 179 -17.73 2.69 -2.87
CA ASP A 179 -18.58 2.35 -4.02
C ASP A 179 -19.96 1.83 -3.63
N ARG A 180 -20.03 1.05 -2.55
CA ARG A 180 -21.23 0.38 -2.07
C ARG A 180 -21.68 0.87 -0.70
N ASP A 181 -20.97 1.84 -0.13
CA ASP A 181 -21.14 2.32 1.24
C ASP A 181 -21.36 1.17 2.24
N ARG A 182 -20.46 0.18 2.22
CA ARG A 182 -20.60 -1.04 3.04
C ARG A 182 -19.29 -1.50 3.64
N LEU A 183 -19.40 -2.30 4.69
CA LEU A 183 -18.27 -3.07 5.20
C LEU A 183 -17.99 -4.26 4.29
N GLY A 184 -16.70 -4.57 4.12
CA GLY A 184 -16.23 -5.71 3.36
C GLY A 184 -14.89 -6.19 3.90
N ARG A 185 -14.43 -7.35 3.41
CA ARG A 185 -13.17 -7.95 3.84
C ARG A 185 -11.99 -7.04 3.49
N THR A 186 -11.19 -6.70 4.49
CA THR A 186 -9.90 -6.00 4.30
C THR A 186 -9.00 -6.83 3.36
N PRO A 187 -8.44 -6.26 2.29
CA PRO A 187 -7.67 -7.04 1.32
C PRO A 187 -6.39 -7.61 1.91
N GLY A 188 -6.02 -8.83 1.49
CA GLY A 188 -4.77 -9.47 1.92
C GLY A 188 -4.89 -10.23 3.24
N GLN A 189 -6.02 -10.11 3.94
CA GLN A 189 -6.30 -10.89 5.15
C GLN A 189 -6.36 -12.39 4.83
N PRO A 190 -5.68 -13.25 5.61
CA PRO A 190 -5.75 -14.69 5.42
C PRO A 190 -7.16 -15.22 5.75
N LEU A 191 -7.51 -16.35 5.14
CA LEU A 191 -8.73 -17.12 5.43
C LEU A 191 -8.44 -18.36 6.29
N THR A 192 -7.29 -18.39 6.94
CA THR A 192 -6.88 -19.48 7.84
C THR A 192 -7.50 -19.29 9.22
N VAL A 193 -7.47 -20.31 10.07
CA VAL A 193 -7.86 -20.16 11.47
C VAL A 193 -6.87 -19.20 12.16
N PRO A 194 -7.35 -18.17 12.89
CA PRO A 194 -6.47 -17.27 13.63
C PRO A 194 -5.74 -18.01 14.75
N GLU A 195 -4.48 -17.64 15.01
CA GLU A 195 -3.62 -18.35 15.97
C GLU A 195 -3.88 -17.91 17.42
N SER A 196 -4.56 -16.79 17.63
CA SER A 196 -4.91 -16.23 18.94
C SER A 196 -6.25 -15.48 18.91
N GLU A 197 -6.84 -15.24 20.09
CA GLU A 197 -8.09 -14.46 20.22
C GLU A 197 -7.96 -13.06 19.61
N SER A 198 -6.84 -12.37 19.80
CA SER A 198 -6.65 -11.02 19.23
C SER A 198 -6.48 -11.02 17.72
N GLU A 199 -5.91 -12.10 17.16
CA GLU A 199 -5.85 -12.27 15.71
C GLU A 199 -7.23 -12.54 15.10
N ARG A 200 -8.25 -12.87 15.89
CA ARG A 200 -9.63 -12.88 15.39
C ARG A 200 -10.06 -11.49 14.97
N PHE A 201 -9.58 -10.41 15.60
CA PHE A 201 -9.97 -9.04 15.23
C PHE A 201 -9.17 -8.47 14.06
N GLY A 202 -7.95 -8.93 13.82
CA GLY A 202 -7.11 -8.40 12.73
C GLY A 202 -5.86 -9.21 12.42
N MET A 203 -5.25 -8.91 11.27
CA MET A 203 -3.93 -9.40 10.91
C MET A 203 -2.88 -8.70 11.75
N LYS A 204 -2.07 -9.49 12.45
CA LYS A 204 -0.98 -9.01 13.30
C LYS A 204 0.23 -8.61 12.45
N HIS A 205 0.67 -7.37 12.57
CA HIS A 205 1.85 -6.81 11.95
C HIS A 205 2.87 -6.42 13.03
N VAL A 206 4.15 -6.74 12.78
CA VAL A 206 5.26 -6.48 13.71
C VAL A 206 6.36 -5.68 13.03
N ASP A 207 7.27 -5.13 13.84
CA ASP A 207 8.51 -4.48 13.39
C ASP A 207 8.29 -3.50 12.21
N ASN A 208 9.04 -3.68 11.12
CA ASN A 208 9.01 -2.81 9.96
C ASN A 208 7.66 -2.79 9.24
N VAL A 209 6.89 -3.87 9.28
CA VAL A 209 5.58 -3.92 8.61
C VAL A 209 4.59 -2.99 9.33
N MET A 210 4.55 -3.06 10.66
CA MET A 210 3.78 -2.14 11.50
C MET A 210 4.20 -0.68 11.27
N GLN A 211 5.50 -0.39 11.29
CA GLN A 211 5.99 0.97 11.06
C GLN A 211 5.63 1.49 9.67
N LYS A 212 5.58 0.61 8.66
CA LYS A 212 5.26 0.98 7.28
C LYS A 212 3.82 1.46 7.12
N CYS A 213 2.86 0.95 7.89
CA CYS A 213 1.50 1.49 7.92
C CYS A 213 1.50 2.99 8.29
N ILE A 214 2.21 3.34 9.37
CA ILE A 214 2.30 4.74 9.82
C ILE A 214 3.12 5.57 8.84
N TYR A 215 4.24 5.04 8.35
CA TYR A 215 5.06 5.73 7.36
C TYR A 215 4.24 6.11 6.11
N CYS A 216 3.48 5.17 5.52
CA CYS A 216 2.76 5.44 4.28
C CYS A 216 1.54 6.36 4.45
N HIS A 217 0.95 6.41 5.65
CA HIS A 217 -0.29 7.15 5.90
C HIS A 217 -0.08 8.49 6.62
N THR A 218 1.15 8.81 7.03
CA THR A 218 1.48 10.05 7.77
C THR A 218 2.68 10.76 7.14
N THR A 219 2.86 12.03 7.48
CA THR A 219 4.03 12.83 7.06
C THR A 219 5.20 12.51 7.98
N THR A 220 4.92 12.43 9.28
CA THR A 220 5.85 11.96 10.30
C THR A 220 5.08 11.12 11.31
N GLY A 221 5.75 10.17 11.93
CA GLY A 221 5.17 9.31 12.95
C GLY A 221 6.01 8.06 13.12
N THR A 222 6.10 7.54 14.33
CA THR A 222 6.77 6.27 14.63
C THR A 222 6.00 5.56 15.72
N VAL A 223 5.76 4.27 15.54
CA VAL A 223 5.14 3.46 16.59
C VAL A 223 6.16 3.18 17.69
N ALA A 224 5.83 3.54 18.92
CA ALA A 224 6.61 3.27 20.12
C ALA A 224 5.68 3.11 21.32
N ASP A 225 5.88 2.06 22.12
CA ASP A 225 5.11 1.78 23.34
C ASP A 225 3.59 1.90 23.14
N GLN A 226 3.07 1.20 22.12
CA GLN A 226 1.65 1.20 21.72
C GLN A 226 1.07 2.57 21.31
N LYS A 227 1.92 3.56 21.04
CA LYS A 227 1.53 4.91 20.61
C LYS A 227 2.24 5.30 19.33
N ILE A 228 1.74 6.35 18.67
CA ILE A 228 2.45 7.01 17.58
C ILE A 228 3.09 8.28 18.13
N VAL A 229 4.41 8.35 18.13
CA VAL A 229 5.19 9.51 18.56
C VAL A 229 5.60 10.37 17.37
N GLY A 230 5.64 11.70 17.56
CA GLY A 230 6.00 12.65 16.50
C GLY A 230 5.05 12.63 15.29
N LEU A 231 3.76 12.42 15.55
CA LEU A 231 2.73 12.31 14.52
C LEU A 231 2.49 13.66 13.83
N THR A 232 2.60 13.65 12.50
CA THR A 232 1.98 14.63 11.61
C THR A 232 1.10 13.83 10.66
N ALA A 233 -0.22 13.86 10.88
CA ALA A 233 -1.17 13.06 10.13
C ALA A 233 -1.15 13.36 8.63
N ASN A 234 -1.59 12.39 7.83
CA ASN A 234 -1.73 12.47 6.38
C ASN A 234 -0.41 12.60 5.61
N VAL A 235 -0.42 12.28 4.32
CA VAL A 235 0.71 12.51 3.41
C VAL A 235 0.66 13.98 2.96
N ASN A 236 1.41 14.86 3.63
CA ASN A 236 1.45 16.29 3.29
C ASN A 236 2.69 16.68 2.46
N CYS A 237 2.84 17.97 2.18
CA CYS A 237 3.92 18.55 1.38
C CYS A 237 5.30 17.97 1.75
N GLU A 238 5.64 17.96 3.04
CA GLU A 238 6.95 17.56 3.55
C GLU A 238 7.18 16.03 3.57
N LYS A 239 6.17 15.23 3.21
CA LYS A 239 6.35 13.78 2.98
C LYS A 239 7.10 13.52 1.68
N CYS A 240 6.79 14.31 0.64
CA CYS A 240 7.44 14.22 -0.67
C CYS A 240 8.58 15.22 -0.82
N HIS A 241 8.40 16.44 -0.29
CA HIS A 241 9.36 17.53 -0.38
C HIS A 241 10.30 17.66 0.83
N GLY A 242 10.26 16.67 1.74
CA GLY A 242 11.11 16.60 2.92
C GLY A 242 10.95 17.78 3.89
N PRO A 243 11.81 17.87 4.93
CA PRO A 243 11.74 18.94 5.93
C PRO A 243 12.01 20.32 5.29
N GLY A 244 11.04 21.24 5.40
CA GLY A 244 11.03 22.51 4.65
C GLY A 244 11.70 23.71 5.33
N ALA A 245 12.20 23.58 6.56
CA ALA A 245 12.67 24.74 7.34
C ALA A 245 13.77 25.56 6.64
N GLU A 246 14.75 24.88 6.03
CA GLU A 246 15.83 25.57 5.34
C GLU A 246 15.35 26.26 4.06
N HIS A 247 14.47 25.60 3.30
CA HIS A 247 13.86 26.16 2.12
C HIS A 247 13.05 27.42 2.45
N VAL A 248 12.21 27.37 3.48
CA VAL A 248 11.41 28.52 3.93
C VAL A 248 12.31 29.67 4.39
N ARG A 249 13.39 29.38 5.11
CA ARG A 249 14.38 30.40 5.53
C ARG A 249 14.96 31.11 4.31
N GLN A 250 15.39 30.36 3.30
CA GLN A 250 15.95 30.89 2.06
C GLN A 250 14.92 31.66 1.24
N ALA A 251 13.71 31.14 1.08
CA ALA A 251 12.60 31.78 0.36
C ALA A 251 12.18 33.12 0.95
N ARG A 252 12.27 33.28 2.27
CA ARG A 252 11.98 34.56 2.94
C ARG A 252 13.11 35.57 2.80
N ALA A 253 14.36 35.12 2.63
CA ALA A 253 15.54 35.97 2.58
C ALA A 253 15.97 36.36 1.16
N MET A 254 15.63 35.56 0.15
CA MET A 254 16.12 35.69 -1.22
C MET A 254 15.00 36.03 -2.19
N LYS A 255 15.33 36.80 -3.23
CA LYS A 255 14.39 37.10 -4.33
C LYS A 255 14.10 35.87 -5.20
N GLU A 256 15.09 34.99 -5.34
CA GLU A 256 15.03 33.77 -6.15
C GLU A 256 15.53 32.59 -5.30
N PRO A 257 14.65 31.97 -4.48
CA PRO A 257 15.01 30.78 -3.71
C PRO A 257 15.23 29.55 -4.59
N PRO A 258 15.88 28.50 -4.06
CA PRO A 258 15.97 27.24 -4.78
C PRO A 258 14.58 26.73 -5.14
N PRO A 259 14.42 26.16 -6.34
CA PRO A 259 13.11 25.69 -6.82
C PRO A 259 12.55 24.50 -6.03
N PHE A 260 13.36 23.84 -5.20
CA PHE A 260 12.98 22.63 -4.47
C PHE A 260 13.35 22.74 -2.99
N SER A 261 12.50 22.19 -2.11
CA SER A 261 12.72 22.14 -0.65
C SER A 261 13.70 21.03 -0.26
N VAL A 262 13.48 19.84 -0.83
CA VAL A 262 14.49 18.80 -0.96
C VAL A 262 14.57 18.40 -2.43
N GLY A 263 15.74 17.94 -2.85
CA GLY A 263 15.98 17.55 -4.21
C GLY A 263 17.45 17.62 -4.53
N SER A 264 17.91 16.65 -5.30
CA SER A 264 19.22 16.70 -5.93
C SER A 264 19.06 17.36 -7.30
N ALA A 265 20.09 18.06 -7.78
CA ALA A 265 20.18 18.41 -9.20
C ALA A 265 20.12 17.15 -10.12
N LYS A 266 20.29 15.96 -9.53
CA LYS A 266 20.18 14.65 -10.16
C LYS A 266 18.82 13.96 -9.95
N TRP A 267 17.75 14.68 -9.58
CA TRP A 267 16.41 14.07 -9.43
C TRP A 267 15.92 13.52 -10.77
N ASP A 268 16.15 12.23 -10.96
CA ASP A 268 15.84 11.47 -12.16
C ASP A 268 14.53 10.69 -12.00
N SER A 269 14.14 10.02 -13.08
CA SER A 269 12.90 9.22 -13.11
C SER A 269 12.93 8.08 -12.11
N GLU A 270 14.10 7.48 -11.89
CA GLU A 270 14.27 6.41 -10.92
C GLU A 270 14.04 6.92 -9.49
N SER A 271 14.59 8.09 -9.14
CA SER A 271 14.39 8.73 -7.84
C SER A 271 12.90 9.02 -7.58
N GLU A 272 12.15 9.47 -8.58
CA GLU A 272 10.71 9.72 -8.45
C GLU A 272 9.90 8.43 -8.30
N ILE A 273 10.23 7.40 -9.09
CA ILE A 273 9.57 6.10 -8.99
C ILE A 273 9.82 5.47 -7.61
N GLN A 274 11.03 5.60 -7.07
CA GLN A 274 11.34 5.15 -5.71
C GLN A 274 10.53 5.92 -4.67
N LEU A 275 10.47 7.25 -4.76
CA LEU A 275 9.68 8.09 -3.84
C LEU A 275 8.20 7.70 -3.83
N CYS A 276 7.59 7.53 -5.00
CA CYS A 276 6.19 7.12 -5.11
C CYS A 276 6.00 5.66 -4.65
N GLY A 277 6.93 4.78 -5.03
CA GLY A 277 6.91 3.34 -4.79
C GLY A 277 7.17 2.93 -3.34
N ASP A 278 7.71 3.82 -2.51
CA ASP A 278 7.77 3.63 -1.06
C ASP A 278 6.40 3.24 -0.48
N CYS A 279 5.34 3.88 -0.98
CA CYS A 279 3.96 3.66 -0.56
C CYS A 279 3.15 2.88 -1.62
N HIS A 280 3.31 3.23 -2.90
CA HIS A 280 2.61 2.59 -4.03
C HIS A 280 3.23 1.26 -4.50
N ARG A 281 4.21 0.76 -3.73
CA ARG A 281 4.97 -0.48 -3.86
C ARG A 281 5.87 -0.55 -5.09
N LEU A 282 7.11 -0.99 -4.84
CA LEU A 282 8.11 -1.34 -5.85
C LEU A 282 8.13 -2.85 -6.12
N PRO A 283 8.75 -3.31 -7.22
CA PRO A 283 8.84 -4.74 -7.56
C PRO A 283 9.42 -5.63 -6.46
N GLU A 284 10.34 -5.12 -5.64
CA GLU A 284 10.95 -5.86 -4.53
C GLU A 284 9.93 -6.32 -3.48
N ALA A 285 8.75 -5.68 -3.44
CA ALA A 285 7.65 -6.04 -2.55
C ALA A 285 6.72 -7.12 -3.14
N ILE A 286 7.03 -7.68 -4.31
CA ILE A 286 6.17 -8.64 -5.04
C ILE A 286 6.96 -9.91 -5.37
N THR A 287 6.37 -11.06 -5.08
CA THR A 287 6.98 -12.35 -5.41
C THR A 287 6.92 -12.64 -6.91
N LEU A 288 7.85 -13.47 -7.42
CA LEU A 288 7.80 -13.94 -8.82
C LEU A 288 6.50 -14.69 -9.15
N LYS A 289 5.92 -15.38 -8.17
CA LYS A 289 4.63 -16.05 -8.32
C LYS A 289 3.52 -15.03 -8.56
N GLU A 290 3.46 -13.99 -7.74
CA GLU A 290 2.46 -12.92 -7.88
C GLU A 290 2.59 -12.18 -9.21
N LEU A 291 3.82 -11.87 -9.64
CA LEU A 291 4.08 -11.23 -10.93
C LEU A 291 3.59 -12.05 -12.13
N ARG A 292 3.60 -13.39 -12.02
CA ARG A 292 3.23 -14.32 -13.10
C ARG A 292 1.75 -14.71 -13.08
N GLU A 293 1.24 -15.06 -11.91
CA GLU A 293 -0.07 -15.70 -11.76
C GLU A 293 -1.19 -14.70 -11.45
N TYR A 294 -0.86 -13.49 -10.98
CA TYR A 294 -1.85 -12.49 -10.59
C TYR A 294 -1.55 -11.11 -11.20
N PRO A 295 -1.46 -10.98 -12.54
CA PRO A 295 -1.14 -9.70 -13.18
C PRO A 295 -2.13 -8.59 -12.81
N ASP A 296 -3.40 -8.94 -12.59
CA ASP A 296 -4.46 -8.02 -12.21
C ASP A 296 -4.15 -7.33 -10.87
N LYS A 297 -3.52 -8.03 -9.92
CA LYS A 297 -3.09 -7.45 -8.62
C LYS A 297 -2.08 -6.33 -8.80
N LEU A 298 -1.36 -6.28 -9.93
CA LEU A 298 -0.41 -5.21 -10.23
C LEU A 298 -1.10 -3.89 -10.54
N ALA A 299 -2.39 -3.88 -10.87
CA ALA A 299 -3.13 -2.63 -11.03
C ALA A 299 -3.11 -1.76 -9.75
N ARG A 300 -2.95 -2.38 -8.58
CA ARG A 300 -2.76 -1.68 -7.29
C ARG A 300 -1.34 -1.21 -7.04
N PHE A 301 -0.36 -1.67 -7.81
CA PHE A 301 1.07 -1.42 -7.66
C PHE A 301 1.58 -0.73 -8.93
N GLN A 302 1.14 0.51 -9.12
CA GLN A 302 1.33 1.27 -10.35
C GLN A 302 2.80 1.35 -10.81
N PRO A 303 3.81 1.55 -9.92
CA PRO A 303 5.21 1.56 -10.32
C PRO A 303 5.64 0.26 -11.03
N VAL A 304 5.16 -0.89 -10.56
CA VAL A 304 5.53 -2.20 -11.10
C VAL A 304 4.97 -2.36 -12.51
N GLY A 305 3.74 -1.93 -12.74
CA GLY A 305 3.15 -1.92 -14.07
C GLY A 305 3.90 -0.98 -15.02
N LEU A 306 4.19 0.25 -14.58
CA LEU A 306 4.87 1.26 -15.37
C LEU A 306 6.24 0.77 -15.84
N LEU A 307 7.05 0.21 -14.93
CA LEU A 307 8.38 -0.33 -15.22
C LEU A 307 8.36 -1.47 -16.26
N ARG A 308 7.22 -2.14 -16.45
CA ARG A 308 7.04 -3.21 -17.46
C ARG A 308 6.50 -2.69 -18.79
N SER A 309 6.04 -1.45 -18.84
CA SER A 309 5.38 -0.87 -20.00
C SER A 309 6.39 -0.58 -21.10
N LYS A 310 6.01 -0.86 -22.36
CA LYS A 310 6.91 -0.63 -23.49
C LYS A 310 7.30 0.85 -23.61
N CYS A 311 6.37 1.77 -23.34
CA CYS A 311 6.65 3.21 -23.35
C CYS A 311 7.75 3.59 -22.35
N PHE A 312 7.78 2.99 -21.16
CA PHE A 312 8.84 3.23 -20.18
C PHE A 312 10.18 2.67 -20.66
N ILE A 313 10.20 1.42 -21.11
CA ILE A 313 11.40 0.72 -21.57
C ILE A 313 12.04 1.42 -22.78
N GLU A 314 11.24 1.76 -23.80
CA GLU A 314 11.71 2.41 -25.03
C GLU A 314 12.06 3.89 -24.82
N SER A 315 11.57 4.51 -23.74
CA SER A 315 12.01 5.85 -23.33
C SER A 315 13.35 5.86 -22.60
N GLU A 316 14.00 4.69 -22.46
CA GLU A 316 15.22 4.51 -21.65
C GLU A 316 15.04 5.01 -20.20
N GLY A 317 13.84 4.82 -19.65
CA GLY A 317 13.49 5.24 -18.29
C GLY A 317 13.22 6.73 -18.12
N ALA A 318 12.97 7.48 -19.19
CA ALA A 318 12.67 8.92 -19.09
C ALA A 318 11.29 9.23 -18.49
N LEU A 319 10.31 8.31 -18.59
CA LEU A 319 8.96 8.51 -18.05
C LEU A 319 8.92 8.40 -16.52
N ARG A 320 8.06 9.22 -15.91
CA ARG A 320 7.83 9.29 -14.46
C ARG A 320 6.34 9.31 -14.15
N CYS A 321 5.98 9.26 -12.87
CA CYS A 321 4.59 9.40 -12.45
C CYS A 321 4.05 10.79 -12.86
N THR A 322 4.86 11.83 -12.67
CA THR A 322 4.48 13.20 -13.00
C THR A 322 4.56 13.54 -14.48
N THR A 323 4.98 12.60 -15.32
CA THR A 323 4.80 12.74 -16.78
C THR A 323 3.32 12.73 -17.15
N CYS A 324 2.48 12.01 -16.41
CA CYS A 324 1.05 11.88 -16.70
C CYS A 324 0.13 12.44 -15.62
N HIS A 325 0.62 12.60 -14.38
CA HIS A 325 -0.21 12.99 -13.24
C HIS A 325 0.33 14.22 -12.54
N ASN A 326 -0.54 15.18 -12.23
CA ASN A 326 -0.22 16.22 -11.27
C ASN A 326 -0.33 15.61 -9.85
N PRO A 327 0.77 15.51 -9.08
CA PRO A 327 0.76 14.86 -7.77
C PRO A 327 -0.03 15.63 -6.69
N HIS A 328 -0.43 16.88 -6.97
CA HIS A 328 -1.23 17.69 -6.08
C HIS A 328 -2.74 17.62 -6.40
N ARG A 329 -3.15 17.18 -7.60
CA ARG A 329 -4.56 17.21 -8.04
C ARG A 329 -5.17 15.81 -8.01
N THR A 330 -6.41 15.71 -7.54
CA THR A 330 -7.12 14.43 -7.50
C THR A 330 -7.38 13.92 -8.91
N ILE A 331 -7.07 12.64 -9.12
CA ILE A 331 -7.19 12.01 -10.44
C ILE A 331 -8.62 12.04 -11.00
N SER A 332 -9.63 11.93 -10.13
CA SER A 332 -11.04 12.00 -10.52
C SER A 332 -11.48 13.35 -11.05
N ASP A 333 -10.69 14.40 -10.79
CA ASP A 333 -10.99 15.77 -11.22
C ASP A 333 -10.39 16.08 -12.60
N VAL A 334 -9.56 15.18 -13.13
CA VAL A 334 -8.94 15.30 -14.45
C VAL A 334 -9.85 14.65 -15.49
N SER A 335 -10.11 15.35 -16.60
CA SER A 335 -10.97 14.80 -17.65
C SER A 335 -10.28 13.66 -18.39
N GLU A 336 -11.08 12.73 -18.94
CA GLU A 336 -10.54 11.66 -19.79
C GLU A 336 -9.72 12.22 -20.97
N SER A 337 -10.18 13.32 -21.56
CA SER A 337 -9.46 14.01 -22.65
C SER A 337 -8.10 14.56 -22.20
N GLU A 338 -7.99 15.10 -20.99
CA GLU A 338 -6.72 15.59 -20.43
C GLU A 338 -5.76 14.42 -20.17
N HIS A 339 -6.27 13.26 -19.72
CA HIS A 339 -5.45 12.06 -19.61
C HIS A 339 -4.98 11.52 -20.96
N ILE A 340 -5.86 11.47 -21.95
CA ILE A 340 -5.51 11.02 -23.30
C ILE A 340 -4.49 11.97 -23.95
N ALA A 341 -4.53 13.26 -23.62
CA ALA A 341 -3.56 14.24 -24.07
C ALA A 341 -2.11 13.80 -23.78
N ASN A 342 -1.84 13.26 -22.58
CA ASN A 342 -0.53 12.75 -22.21
C ASN A 342 -0.05 11.59 -23.12
N CYS A 343 -0.98 10.73 -23.57
CA CYS A 343 -0.64 9.63 -24.48
C CYS A 343 -0.25 10.18 -25.85
N ILE A 344 -1.03 11.13 -26.38
CA ILE A 344 -0.83 11.68 -27.72
C ILE A 344 0.34 12.66 -27.81
N GLU A 345 0.98 13.04 -26.70
CA GLU A 345 2.27 13.74 -26.75
C GLU A 345 3.33 12.92 -27.50
N CYS A 346 3.34 11.60 -27.27
CA CYS A 346 4.26 10.65 -27.89
C CYS A 346 3.62 9.82 -29.02
N HIS A 347 2.32 9.54 -28.93
CA HIS A 347 1.57 8.70 -29.87
C HIS A 347 0.86 9.51 -30.98
N GLN A 348 1.56 10.47 -31.60
CA GLN A 348 0.98 11.35 -32.62
C GLN A 348 0.79 10.63 -33.96
N PRO A 349 -0.42 10.56 -34.53
CA PRO A 349 -0.70 9.79 -35.74
C PRO A 349 0.21 10.07 -36.94
N GLU A 350 0.76 11.28 -37.06
CA GLU A 350 1.58 11.71 -38.20
C GLU A 350 3.10 11.74 -37.94
N LYS A 351 3.55 11.58 -36.68
CA LYS A 351 4.96 11.73 -36.29
C LYS A 351 5.57 10.54 -35.57
N SER A 352 4.76 9.61 -35.10
CA SER A 352 5.26 8.45 -34.38
C SER A 352 5.77 7.35 -35.31
N PHE A 353 6.98 6.83 -35.04
CA PHE A 353 7.57 5.66 -35.72
C PHE A 353 7.02 4.31 -35.22
N HIS A 354 6.07 4.32 -34.29
CA HIS A 354 5.42 3.11 -33.74
C HIS A 354 3.99 2.96 -34.30
N VAL A 355 3.45 1.74 -34.25
CA VAL A 355 2.13 1.40 -34.81
C VAL A 355 1.05 2.32 -34.24
N SER A 356 0.47 3.17 -35.10
CA SER A 356 -0.72 3.95 -34.78
C SER A 356 -1.86 2.99 -34.42
N CYS A 357 -2.57 3.28 -33.33
CA CYS A 357 -3.70 2.45 -32.91
C CYS A 357 -4.73 2.34 -34.06
N PRO A 358 -5.10 1.12 -34.48
CA PRO A 358 -6.00 0.93 -35.61
C PRO A 358 -7.46 1.28 -35.30
N VAL A 359 -7.79 1.48 -34.01
CA VAL A 359 -9.15 1.79 -33.55
C VAL A 359 -9.38 3.30 -33.47
N SER A 360 -8.51 4.01 -32.75
CA SER A 360 -8.53 5.47 -32.64
C SER A 360 -7.14 5.97 -32.27
N THR A 361 -6.70 7.05 -32.92
CA THR A 361 -5.40 7.68 -32.69
C THR A 361 -5.46 8.84 -31.71
N THR A 362 -6.66 9.21 -31.25
CA THR A 362 -6.88 10.42 -30.45
C THR A 362 -7.83 10.24 -29.28
N GLU A 363 -8.53 9.10 -29.17
CA GLU A 363 -9.57 8.89 -28.16
C GLU A 363 -9.60 7.45 -27.63
N GLY A 364 -10.13 7.26 -26.42
CA GLY A 364 -10.43 5.93 -25.86
C GLY A 364 -9.22 5.07 -25.49
N CYS A 365 -8.01 5.63 -25.46
CA CYS A 365 -6.78 4.88 -25.24
C CYS A 365 -6.79 4.10 -23.90
N ILE A 366 -7.24 4.74 -22.82
CA ILE A 366 -7.22 4.20 -21.46
C ILE A 366 -8.06 2.93 -21.34
N LYS A 367 -9.23 2.88 -22.00
CA LYS A 367 -10.14 1.74 -21.91
C LYS A 367 -9.47 0.42 -22.33
N CYS A 368 -8.65 0.46 -23.39
CA CYS A 368 -8.00 -0.72 -23.93
C CYS A 368 -6.57 -0.91 -23.42
N HIS A 369 -5.85 0.18 -23.15
CA HIS A 369 -4.43 0.13 -22.80
C HIS A 369 -4.14 0.16 -21.30
N MET A 370 -5.11 0.59 -20.50
CA MET A 370 -5.05 0.69 -19.05
C MET A 370 -6.39 0.25 -18.45
N PRO A 371 -6.86 -0.98 -18.74
CA PRO A 371 -8.17 -1.43 -18.29
C PRO A 371 -8.27 -1.38 -16.77
N LYS A 372 -9.49 -1.12 -16.29
CA LYS A 372 -9.79 -1.08 -14.87
C LYS A 372 -10.03 -2.50 -14.36
N TYR A 373 -9.23 -2.95 -13.41
CA TYR A 373 -9.41 -4.23 -12.74
C TYR A 373 -10.24 -4.05 -11.48
N ASP A 374 -11.44 -4.62 -11.44
CA ASP A 374 -12.24 -4.65 -10.22
C ASP A 374 -11.72 -5.77 -9.30
N PHE A 375 -11.49 -5.42 -8.05
CA PHE A 375 -11.20 -6.40 -7.03
C PHE A 375 -12.49 -6.54 -6.22
N GLU A 376 -13.15 -7.70 -6.28
CA GLU A 376 -14.43 -7.95 -5.61
C GLU A 376 -14.43 -7.48 -4.15
N SER A 377 -13.30 -7.65 -3.45
CA SER A 377 -13.08 -7.20 -2.07
C SER A 377 -12.92 -5.70 -1.86
N LEU A 378 -12.61 -4.90 -2.90
CA LEU A 378 -12.34 -3.46 -2.81
C LEU A 378 -13.43 -2.58 -3.43
N GLY A 379 -14.26 -3.14 -4.31
CA GLY A 379 -15.41 -2.45 -4.91
C GLY A 379 -15.10 -1.28 -5.86
N THR A 380 -13.86 -0.82 -5.86
CA THR A 380 -13.34 0.18 -6.78
C THR A 380 -12.14 -0.43 -7.48
N GLY A 381 -12.24 -0.50 -8.81
CA GLY A 381 -11.15 -1.01 -9.61
C GLY A 381 -10.01 -0.01 -9.79
N PHE A 382 -8.81 -0.52 -10.04
CA PHE A 382 -7.62 0.28 -10.33
C PHE A 382 -7.28 0.15 -11.81
N HIS A 383 -6.82 1.23 -12.43
CA HIS A 383 -6.33 1.19 -13.81
C HIS A 383 -4.96 0.50 -13.86
N ASP A 384 -4.80 -0.43 -14.79
CA ASP A 384 -3.51 -1.09 -15.03
C ASP A 384 -2.49 -0.07 -15.53
N HIS A 385 -1.34 -0.02 -14.88
CA HIS A 385 -0.20 0.79 -15.31
C HIS A 385 0.81 -0.03 -16.10
N TRP A 386 0.57 -1.32 -16.35
CA TRP A 386 1.27 -2.07 -17.38
C TRP A 386 0.67 -1.78 -18.76
N ILE A 387 0.94 -0.58 -19.25
CA ILE A 387 0.36 0.02 -20.46
C ILE A 387 0.77 -0.78 -21.70
N ARG A 388 -0.21 -1.45 -22.32
CA ARG A 388 -0.01 -2.32 -23.50
C ARG A 388 -1.33 -2.57 -24.23
N VAL A 389 -1.29 -3.17 -25.41
CA VAL A 389 -2.50 -3.74 -26.00
C VAL A 389 -2.84 -5.03 -25.24
N HIS A 390 -4.01 -5.09 -24.62
CA HIS A 390 -4.52 -6.33 -24.03
C HIS A 390 -5.12 -7.21 -25.14
N PRO A 391 -4.88 -8.53 -25.15
CA PRO A 391 -5.62 -9.44 -26.01
C PRO A 391 -7.13 -9.28 -25.74
N GLU A 392 -7.95 -9.29 -26.78
CA GLU A 392 -9.40 -9.43 -26.57
C GLU A 392 -9.67 -10.83 -26.02
N ASP A 393 -10.52 -10.91 -24.99
CA ASP A 393 -11.00 -12.17 -24.40
C ASP A 393 -11.95 -12.92 -25.35
#